data_AF-A0A3N2QH38-F1
#
_entry.id   AF-A0A3N2QH38-F1
#
_cell.length_a   1.000
_cell.length_b   1.000
_cell.length_c   1.000
_cell.angle_alpha   90.00
_cell.angle_beta   90.00
_cell.angle_gamma   90.00
#
_symmetry.space_group_name_H-M   'P 1'
#
loop_
_entity.id
_entity.type
_entity.pdbx_description
1 polymer ?
#
loop_
_entity_poly.entity_id
_entity_poly.type
_entity_poly.pdbx_seq_one_letter_code
_entity_poly.pdbx_strand_id
1 'polypeptide(L)'
;MIISAIALVAFLSYLTDRVTDDERFAHFEEACRTAQEQVFSKVLSNSIALEYYPVSGVNEQDYYPTKLASELLSEPERFQTVQLLFSSDDLSSSRPRTNLLCEGSFIISATNKDQLKLGLCGMVGGKEHYRQRQSKTNVSDVVIRYRYGPRNKYDVRKFIFLIEDYKNGELLALQSSYQLLLGQMAEKENRVWLGWGAAEGARNCQLSPPKNFVLSVVAPNG
;
A
#
# COMPACT_ATOMS: atom_id res chain seq x y z
N MET A 1 -33.59 41.27 3.83
CA MET A 1 -33.15 40.41 4.96
C MET A 1 -33.24 38.90 4.65
N ILE A 2 -33.04 38.43 3.41
CA ILE A 2 -33.13 36.99 3.07
C ILE A 2 -31.73 36.36 2.87
N ILE A 3 -30.75 37.17 2.45
CA ILE A 3 -29.35 36.76 2.21
C ILE A 3 -28.66 36.26 3.50
N SER A 4 -29.08 36.76 4.67
CA SER A 4 -28.50 36.39 5.97
C SER A 4 -28.93 35.01 6.48
N ALA A 5 -30.12 34.52 6.10
CA ALA A 5 -30.63 33.23 6.58
C ALA A 5 -30.00 32.07 5.81
N ILE A 6 -29.78 32.22 4.49
CA ILE A 6 -29.14 31.19 3.66
C ILE A 6 -27.66 31.02 4.04
N ALA A 7 -26.95 32.12 4.30
CA ALA A 7 -25.57 32.06 4.79
C ALA A 7 -25.46 31.43 6.18
N LEU A 8 -26.41 31.71 7.08
CA LEU A 8 -26.47 31.10 8.41
C LEU A 8 -26.80 29.61 8.34
N VAL A 9 -27.73 29.19 7.49
CA VAL A 9 -28.06 27.77 7.27
C VAL A 9 -26.88 27.04 6.65
N ALA A 10 -26.22 27.60 5.63
CA ALA A 10 -25.01 27.02 5.04
C ALA A 10 -23.86 26.91 6.05
N PHE A 11 -23.68 27.91 6.93
CA PHE A 11 -22.67 27.89 7.98
C PHE A 11 -23.00 26.88 9.09
N LEU A 12 -24.26 26.77 9.50
CA LEU A 12 -24.70 25.77 10.47
C LEU A 12 -24.61 24.35 9.90
N SER A 13 -24.99 24.15 8.63
CA SER A 13 -24.80 22.88 7.91
C SER A 13 -23.32 22.51 7.79
N TYR A 14 -22.45 23.48 7.50
CA TYR A 14 -21.00 23.30 7.45
C TYR A 14 -20.40 22.94 8.82
N LEU A 15 -20.93 23.51 9.91
CA LEU A 15 -20.53 23.15 11.27
C LEU A 15 -20.99 21.74 11.67
N THR A 16 -22.16 21.29 11.20
CA THR A 16 -22.67 19.93 11.46
C THR A 16 -22.01 18.85 10.60
N ASP A 17 -21.32 19.21 9.51
CA ASP A 17 -20.64 18.26 8.61
C ASP A 17 -19.17 18.02 9.00
N ARG A 18 -18.69 18.67 10.07
CA ARG A 18 -17.36 18.43 10.63
C ARG A 18 -17.37 17.18 11.49
N VAL A 19 -16.88 16.09 10.91
CA VAL A 19 -16.62 14.84 11.62
C VAL A 19 -15.47 15.03 12.63
N THR A 20 -15.71 14.72 13.90
CA THR A 20 -14.69 14.81 14.96
C THR A 20 -13.68 13.66 14.86
N ASP A 21 -12.51 13.81 15.48
CA ASP A 21 -11.52 12.73 15.53
C ASP A 21 -12.07 11.48 16.24
N ASP A 22 -12.83 11.66 17.32
CA ASP A 22 -13.52 10.57 18.03
C ASP A 22 -14.49 9.80 17.14
N GLU A 23 -15.28 10.50 16.31
CA GLU A 23 -16.18 9.86 15.36
C GLU A 23 -15.42 9.06 14.29
N ARG A 24 -14.27 9.56 13.84
CA ARG A 24 -13.39 8.85 12.91
C ARG A 24 -12.82 7.58 13.53
N PHE A 25 -12.32 7.67 14.76
CA PHE A 25 -11.80 6.51 15.49
C PHE A 25 -12.91 5.49 15.76
N ALA A 26 -14.08 5.91 16.23
CA ALA A 26 -15.20 5.01 16.50
C ALA A 26 -15.66 4.28 15.23
N HIS A 27 -15.78 4.99 14.10
CA HIS A 27 -16.14 4.36 12.84
C HIS A 27 -15.04 3.41 12.33
N PHE A 28 -13.77 3.75 12.55
CA PHE A 28 -12.66 2.88 12.21
C PHE A 28 -12.70 1.57 13.02
N GLU A 29 -12.91 1.65 14.33
CA GLU A 29 -13.04 0.47 15.19
C GLU A 29 -14.24 -0.41 14.80
N GLU A 30 -15.37 0.19 14.42
CA GLU A 30 -16.51 -0.56 13.89
C GLU A 30 -16.17 -1.28 12.58
N ALA A 31 -15.50 -0.59 11.65
CA ALA A 31 -15.06 -1.20 10.40
C ALA A 31 -14.10 -2.39 10.65
N CYS A 32 -13.21 -2.26 11.64
CA CYS A 32 -12.27 -3.31 12.03
C CYS A 32 -12.95 -4.61 12.50
N ARG A 33 -14.18 -4.57 13.01
CA ARG A 33 -14.94 -5.78 13.37
C ARG A 33 -15.25 -6.68 12.18
N THR A 34 -15.20 -6.12 10.97
CA THR A 34 -15.44 -6.84 9.71
C THR A 34 -14.14 -7.15 8.95
N ALA A 35 -12.99 -6.77 9.52
CA ALA A 35 -11.70 -7.14 8.95
C ALA A 35 -11.50 -8.65 9.07
N GLN A 36 -10.98 -9.26 8.02
CA GLN A 36 -10.82 -10.70 7.94
C GLN A 36 -9.63 -11.07 7.07
N GLU A 37 -9.07 -12.24 7.32
CA GLU A 37 -8.07 -12.88 6.48
C GLU A 37 -8.48 -14.31 6.15
N GLN A 38 -8.09 -14.77 4.96
CA GLN A 38 -8.43 -16.08 4.45
C GLN A 38 -7.25 -16.63 3.66
N VAL A 39 -6.93 -17.91 3.89
CA VAL A 39 -5.97 -18.69 3.11
C VAL A 39 -6.75 -19.77 2.38
N PHE A 40 -6.67 -19.77 1.05
CA PHE A 40 -7.37 -20.73 0.20
C PHE A 40 -6.48 -21.90 -0.17
N SER A 41 -5.23 -21.60 -0.55
CA SER A 41 -4.26 -22.56 -1.06
C SER A 41 -2.86 -22.23 -0.53
N LYS A 42 -1.99 -23.23 -0.47
CA LYS A 42 -0.57 -23.06 -0.15
C LYS A 42 0.28 -23.41 -1.35
N VAL A 43 1.39 -22.71 -1.52
CA VAL A 43 2.32 -22.89 -2.64
C VAL A 43 3.75 -22.96 -2.17
N LEU A 44 4.58 -23.67 -2.92
CA LEU A 44 6.04 -23.64 -2.74
C LEU A 44 6.62 -22.60 -3.69
N SER A 45 7.32 -21.60 -3.14
CA SER A 45 8.07 -20.66 -3.96
C SER A 45 9.18 -19.99 -3.16
N ASN A 46 10.38 -19.99 -3.71
CA ASN A 46 11.54 -19.27 -3.19
C ASN A 46 11.65 -17.84 -3.75
N SER A 47 10.74 -17.45 -4.64
CA SER A 47 10.68 -16.14 -5.29
C SER A 47 9.29 -15.53 -5.12
N ILE A 48 9.21 -14.23 -4.89
CA ILE A 48 7.93 -13.52 -4.77
C ILE A 48 8.03 -12.15 -5.40
N ALA A 49 6.93 -11.67 -5.98
CA ALA A 49 6.84 -10.34 -6.52
C ALA A 49 5.84 -9.51 -5.72
N LEU A 50 6.12 -8.23 -5.50
CA LEU A 50 5.25 -7.29 -4.80
C LEU A 50 4.94 -6.13 -5.71
N GLU A 51 3.66 -5.84 -5.89
CA GLU A 51 3.22 -4.65 -6.59
C GLU A 51 3.56 -3.40 -5.78
N TYR A 52 4.27 -2.46 -6.40
CA TYR A 52 4.77 -1.25 -5.79
C TYR A 52 4.06 -0.02 -6.34
N TYR A 53 3.36 0.69 -5.44
CA TYR A 53 2.64 1.93 -5.71
C TYR A 53 3.27 3.11 -4.97
N PRO A 54 4.10 3.93 -5.63
CA PRO A 54 4.66 5.15 -5.04
C PRO A 54 3.66 6.31 -5.13
N VAL A 55 2.52 6.21 -4.46
CA VAL A 55 1.52 7.30 -4.38
C VAL A 55 1.40 7.85 -2.96
N SER A 56 1.00 9.13 -2.86
CA SER A 56 0.76 9.83 -1.60
C SER A 56 -0.39 9.19 -0.82
N GLY A 57 -0.21 9.04 0.50
CA GLY A 57 -1.20 8.42 1.40
C GLY A 57 -1.08 6.90 1.47
N VAL A 58 0.14 6.37 1.41
CA VAL A 58 0.42 4.95 1.60
C VAL A 58 1.01 4.74 2.99
N ASN A 59 0.55 3.69 3.66
CA ASN A 59 1.02 3.22 4.95
C ASN A 59 2.49 2.78 4.83
N GLU A 60 3.42 3.60 5.28
CA GLU A 60 4.85 3.26 5.28
C GLU A 60 5.24 2.28 6.41
N GLN A 61 4.34 2.06 7.39
CA GLN A 61 4.68 1.34 8.61
C GLN A 61 4.42 -0.15 8.56
N ASP A 62 3.27 -0.65 8.08
CA ASP A 62 2.99 -2.11 8.17
C ASP A 62 2.80 -2.77 6.81
N TYR A 63 2.05 -2.13 5.91
CA TYR A 63 1.70 -2.67 4.59
C TYR A 63 2.46 -1.96 3.46
N TYR A 64 3.70 -1.53 3.73
CA TYR A 64 4.53 -0.93 2.70
C TYR A 64 5.27 -2.02 1.93
N PRO A 65 5.14 -2.10 0.59
CA PRO A 65 5.74 -3.19 -0.18
C PRO A 65 7.25 -3.31 0.03
N THR A 66 7.98 -2.21 0.20
CA THR A 66 9.43 -2.28 0.44
C THR A 66 9.81 -2.71 1.85
N LYS A 67 8.98 -2.39 2.84
CA LYS A 67 9.16 -2.92 4.21
C LYS A 67 8.98 -4.43 4.19
N LEU A 68 7.88 -4.92 3.61
CA LEU A 68 7.64 -6.35 3.48
C LEU A 68 8.77 -7.03 2.69
N ALA A 69 9.20 -6.46 1.55
CA ALA A 69 10.31 -7.00 0.79
C ALA A 69 11.60 -7.08 1.62
N SER A 70 11.93 -6.05 2.40
CA SER A 70 13.10 -6.04 3.28
C SER A 70 12.98 -7.08 4.40
N GLU A 71 11.79 -7.26 4.96
CA GLU A 71 11.51 -8.26 5.99
C GLU A 71 11.61 -9.70 5.47
N LEU A 72 11.18 -9.95 4.22
CA LEU A 72 11.31 -11.24 3.56
C LEU A 72 12.76 -11.54 3.18
N LEU A 73 13.51 -10.53 2.69
CA LEU A 73 14.94 -10.67 2.37
C LEU A 73 15.87 -10.69 3.60
N SER A 74 15.34 -10.44 4.80
CA SER A 74 16.11 -10.60 6.04
C SER A 74 16.34 -12.06 6.44
N GLU A 75 15.62 -12.99 5.81
CA GLU A 75 15.73 -14.44 5.96
C GLU A 75 16.09 -15.05 4.58
N PRO A 76 17.31 -14.83 4.06
CA PRO A 76 17.71 -15.26 2.71
C PRO A 76 17.70 -16.78 2.52
N GLU A 77 17.73 -17.55 3.61
CA GLU A 77 17.52 -19.00 3.62
C GLU A 77 16.08 -19.40 3.28
N ARG A 78 15.15 -18.43 3.27
CA ARG A 78 13.75 -18.61 2.90
C ARG A 78 13.50 -18.08 1.49
N PHE A 79 13.58 -16.77 1.30
CA PHE A 79 13.33 -16.17 -0.01
C PHE A 79 14.64 -15.82 -0.71
N GLN A 80 14.92 -16.50 -1.82
CA GLN A 80 16.11 -16.26 -2.64
C GLN A 80 15.99 -14.98 -3.46
N THR A 81 14.77 -14.62 -3.88
CA THR A 81 14.54 -13.43 -4.69
C THR A 81 13.21 -12.78 -4.30
N VAL A 82 13.24 -11.47 -4.10
CA VAL A 82 12.05 -10.64 -3.97
C VAL A 82 12.05 -9.61 -5.08
N GLN A 83 10.95 -9.53 -5.81
CA GLN A 83 10.76 -8.59 -6.91
C GLN A 83 9.84 -7.45 -6.48
N LEU A 84 10.13 -6.21 -6.86
CA LEU A 84 9.15 -5.11 -6.83
C LEU A 84 8.70 -4.81 -8.26
N LEU A 85 7.39 -4.81 -8.47
CA LEU A 85 6.75 -4.52 -9.75
C LEU A 85 6.24 -3.07 -9.71
N PHE A 86 6.81 -2.20 -10.53
CA PHE A 86 6.41 -0.79 -10.60
C PHE A 86 5.82 -0.48 -11.98
N SER A 87 4.73 0.30 -12.04
CA SER A 87 4.20 0.84 -13.29
C SER A 87 3.98 2.34 -13.18
N SER A 88 4.42 3.08 -14.20
CA SER A 88 4.23 4.52 -14.29
C SER A 88 2.76 4.93 -14.44
N ASP A 89 1.95 4.06 -15.03
CA ASP A 89 0.52 4.30 -15.21
C ASP A 89 -0.21 4.43 -13.85
N ASP A 90 0.39 3.87 -12.80
CA ASP A 90 -0.13 3.89 -11.45
C ASP A 90 0.31 5.12 -10.63
N LEU A 91 1.18 5.98 -11.20
CA LEU A 91 1.47 7.30 -10.64
C LEU A 91 0.24 8.20 -10.86
N SER A 92 -0.52 8.45 -9.80
CA SER A 92 -1.54 9.50 -9.83
C SER A 92 -0.88 10.86 -10.13
N SER A 93 -1.67 11.77 -10.71
CA SER A 93 -1.26 13.04 -11.34
C SER A 93 -0.47 14.03 -10.47
N SER A 94 -0.20 13.73 -9.20
CA SER A 94 0.54 14.60 -8.26
C SER A 94 2.06 14.56 -8.44
N ARG A 95 2.61 13.56 -9.15
CA ARG A 95 4.00 13.58 -9.63
C ARG A 95 3.98 13.90 -11.13
N PRO A 96 4.72 14.92 -11.60
CA PRO A 96 4.74 15.25 -13.01
C PRO A 96 5.13 14.02 -13.84
N ARG A 97 4.25 13.62 -14.76
CA ARG A 97 4.57 12.67 -15.86
C ARG A 97 5.70 13.17 -16.77
N THR A 98 6.23 14.36 -16.51
CA THR A 98 7.17 15.09 -17.37
C THR A 98 8.61 14.57 -17.28
N ASN A 99 8.90 13.60 -16.40
CA ASN A 99 10.20 12.93 -16.42
C ASN A 99 10.11 11.70 -17.34
N LEU A 100 10.47 11.88 -18.62
CA LEU A 100 10.49 10.83 -19.66
C LEU A 100 11.21 9.53 -19.24
N LEU A 101 12.06 9.61 -18.22
CA LEU A 101 12.81 8.49 -17.64
C LEU A 101 11.94 7.50 -16.84
N CYS A 102 10.67 7.84 -16.59
CA CYS A 102 9.81 7.13 -15.65
C CYS A 102 8.61 6.48 -16.30
N GLU A 103 8.54 6.43 -17.63
CA GLU A 103 7.42 5.88 -18.38
C GLU A 103 7.60 4.36 -18.60
N GLY A 104 6.57 3.58 -18.27
CA GLY A 104 6.51 2.13 -18.47
C GLY A 104 6.40 1.32 -17.18
N SER A 105 6.55 0.01 -17.33
CA SER A 105 6.57 -0.95 -16.22
C SER A 105 7.97 -1.50 -16.00
N PHE A 106 8.33 -1.72 -14.75
CA PHE A 106 9.67 -2.08 -14.29
C PHE A 106 9.60 -3.21 -13.27
N ILE A 107 10.63 -4.05 -13.26
CA ILE A 107 10.81 -5.13 -12.28
C ILE A 107 12.15 -4.89 -11.59
N ILE A 108 12.14 -4.91 -10.26
CA ILE A 108 13.31 -4.77 -9.42
C ILE A 108 13.52 -6.10 -8.73
N SER A 109 14.50 -6.89 -9.17
CA SER A 109 14.83 -8.14 -8.50
C SER A 109 15.92 -7.90 -7.47
N ALA A 110 15.67 -8.31 -6.23
CA ALA A 110 16.62 -8.21 -5.13
C ALA A 110 16.82 -9.58 -4.48
N THR A 111 18.07 -9.91 -4.17
CA THR A 111 18.49 -11.11 -3.43
C THR A 111 18.94 -10.79 -2.00
N ASN A 112 19.04 -9.51 -1.65
CA ASN A 112 19.24 -9.02 -0.28
C ASN A 112 18.61 -7.63 -0.11
N LYS A 113 18.33 -7.26 1.15
CA LYS A 113 17.64 -6.00 1.48
C LYS A 113 18.38 -4.74 1.00
N ASP A 114 19.71 -4.76 0.91
CA ASP A 114 20.50 -3.57 0.53
C ASP A 114 20.38 -3.25 -0.97
N GLN A 115 19.84 -4.19 -1.75
CA GLN A 115 19.47 -4.01 -3.15
C GLN A 115 18.08 -3.37 -3.33
N LEU A 116 17.26 -3.26 -2.28
CA LEU A 116 15.97 -2.56 -2.32
C LEU A 116 16.13 -1.03 -2.25
N LYS A 117 17.03 -0.45 -3.04
CA LYS A 117 17.18 1.01 -3.12
C LYS A 117 16.11 1.55 -4.04
N LEU A 118 15.26 2.46 -3.60
CA LEU A 118 14.32 3.16 -4.47
C LEU A 118 14.80 4.58 -4.75
N GLY A 119 14.83 4.94 -6.02
CA GLY A 119 15.15 6.27 -6.55
C GLY A 119 13.91 6.93 -7.11
N LEU A 120 14.10 8.06 -7.81
CA LEU A 120 13.03 8.71 -8.55
C LEU A 120 12.38 7.68 -9.49
N CYS A 121 11.07 7.49 -9.38
CA CYS A 121 10.28 6.55 -10.18
C CYS A 121 10.55 5.07 -9.90
N GLY A 122 10.90 4.73 -8.66
CA GLY A 122 11.15 3.36 -8.25
C GLY A 122 12.50 2.81 -8.73
N MET A 123 13.37 3.63 -9.34
CA MET A 123 14.65 3.16 -9.91
C MET A 123 15.65 2.73 -8.84
N VAL A 124 16.34 1.61 -9.02
CA VAL A 124 17.32 1.11 -8.04
C VAL A 124 18.75 1.51 -8.37
N GLY A 125 19.48 1.98 -7.34
CA GLY A 125 20.94 1.89 -7.33
C GLY A 125 21.77 3.18 -7.48
N GLY A 126 21.20 4.39 -7.34
CA GLY A 126 21.99 5.63 -7.15
C GLY A 126 22.96 6.03 -8.27
N LYS A 127 23.00 5.28 -9.36
CA LYS A 127 23.55 5.61 -10.69
C LYS A 127 22.53 5.07 -11.69
N GLU A 128 22.37 5.74 -12.82
CA GLU A 128 21.41 5.47 -13.90
C GLU A 128 21.59 4.10 -14.60
N HIS A 129 21.69 3.00 -13.85
CA HIS A 129 22.09 1.69 -14.35
C HIS A 129 20.94 0.88 -14.97
N TYR A 130 19.68 1.20 -14.68
CA TYR A 130 18.51 0.52 -15.25
C TYR A 130 17.68 1.48 -16.09
N ARG A 131 18.24 1.93 -17.22
CA ARG A 131 17.51 2.72 -18.24
C ARG A 131 16.56 1.87 -19.09
N GLN A 132 16.56 0.54 -18.95
CA GLN A 132 15.80 -0.36 -19.81
C GLN A 132 14.55 -0.91 -19.12
N ARG A 133 13.41 -0.72 -19.79
CA ARG A 133 12.12 -1.34 -19.46
C ARG A 133 12.31 -2.85 -19.30
N GLN A 134 11.97 -3.39 -18.13
CA GLN A 134 12.05 -4.83 -17.91
C GLN A 134 10.72 -5.49 -18.28
N SER A 135 10.79 -6.52 -19.13
CA SER A 135 9.62 -7.25 -19.63
C SER A 135 8.91 -7.99 -18.49
N LYS A 136 7.56 -7.97 -18.50
CA LYS A 136 6.68 -8.73 -17.58
C LYS A 136 6.79 -10.26 -17.72
N THR A 137 7.64 -10.75 -18.62
CA THR A 137 7.83 -12.20 -18.87
C THR A 137 8.60 -12.93 -17.76
N ASN A 138 9.27 -12.20 -16.85
CA ASN A 138 10.10 -12.79 -15.78
C ASN A 138 9.58 -12.46 -14.37
N VAL A 139 8.27 -12.25 -14.23
CA VAL A 139 7.62 -12.03 -12.93
C VAL A 139 7.52 -13.36 -12.18
N SER A 140 7.74 -13.33 -10.86
CA SER A 140 7.54 -14.51 -10.02
C SER A 140 6.12 -15.07 -10.15
N ASP A 141 5.99 -16.40 -10.04
CA ASP A 141 4.71 -17.08 -10.06
C ASP A 141 3.81 -16.66 -8.89
N VAL A 142 4.37 -16.16 -7.79
CA VAL A 142 3.61 -15.62 -6.67
C VAL A 142 3.71 -14.10 -6.66
N VAL A 143 2.56 -13.43 -6.72
CA VAL A 143 2.46 -11.97 -6.70
C VAL A 143 1.62 -11.51 -5.50
N ILE A 144 2.15 -10.55 -4.76
CA ILE A 144 1.45 -9.82 -3.71
C ILE A 144 0.95 -8.50 -4.28
N ARG A 145 -0.33 -8.20 -4.11
CA ARG A 145 -0.93 -6.93 -4.52
C ARG A 145 -1.59 -6.19 -3.39
N TYR A 146 -1.67 -4.89 -3.59
CA TYR A 146 -2.25 -3.93 -2.65
C TYR A 146 -3.38 -3.21 -3.38
N ARG A 147 -4.60 -3.27 -2.85
CA ARG A 147 -5.78 -2.63 -3.46
C ARG A 147 -6.42 -1.73 -2.42
N TYR A 148 -6.39 -0.42 -2.66
CA TYR A 148 -6.98 0.57 -1.79
C TYR A 148 -8.33 1.02 -2.37
N GLY A 149 -9.37 0.92 -1.56
CA GLY A 149 -10.69 1.44 -1.88
C GLY A 149 -10.79 2.96 -1.70
N PRO A 150 -11.93 3.56 -2.08
CA PRO A 150 -12.18 4.98 -1.85
C PRO A 150 -12.23 5.31 -0.35
N ARG A 151 -11.83 6.53 -0.02
CA ARG A 151 -11.94 7.12 1.32
C ARG A 151 -13.38 7.56 1.57
N ASN A 152 -13.94 7.21 2.73
CA ASN A 152 -15.25 7.68 3.16
C ASN A 152 -15.16 9.04 3.89
N LYS A 153 -16.29 9.57 4.36
CA LYS A 153 -16.33 10.86 5.09
C LYS A 153 -15.60 10.87 6.45
N TYR A 154 -15.29 9.70 6.99
CA TYR A 154 -14.56 9.51 8.25
C TYR A 154 -13.06 9.30 8.02
N ASP A 155 -12.58 9.54 6.79
CA ASP A 155 -11.22 9.24 6.36
C ASP A 155 -10.81 7.76 6.52
N VAL A 156 -11.81 6.87 6.57
CA VAL A 156 -11.63 5.41 6.57
C VAL A 156 -11.75 4.88 5.15
N ARG A 157 -10.85 3.99 4.74
CA ARG A 157 -10.92 3.27 3.45
C ARG A 157 -10.71 1.77 3.63
N LYS A 158 -11.37 0.97 2.80
CA LYS A 158 -11.09 -0.46 2.70
C LYS A 158 -9.74 -0.68 2.03
N PHE A 159 -9.01 -1.69 2.47
CA PHE A 159 -7.73 -2.09 1.91
C PHE A 159 -7.69 -3.62 1.78
N ILE A 160 -7.21 -4.12 0.64
CA ILE A 160 -7.04 -5.54 0.39
C ILE A 160 -5.56 -5.80 0.11
N PHE A 161 -4.99 -6.69 0.92
CA PHE A 161 -3.70 -7.33 0.67
C PHE A 161 -3.98 -8.71 0.12
N LEU A 162 -3.44 -9.06 -1.04
CA LEU A 162 -3.77 -10.32 -1.70
C LEU A 162 -2.51 -11.01 -2.21
N ILE A 163 -2.54 -12.34 -2.20
CA ILE A 163 -1.48 -13.22 -2.71
C ILE A 163 -2.11 -14.06 -3.82
N GLU A 164 -1.57 -13.95 -5.02
CA GLU A 164 -2.07 -14.60 -6.24
C GLU A 164 -0.99 -15.47 -6.89
N ASP A 165 -1.41 -16.57 -7.50
CA ASP A 165 -0.67 -17.23 -8.56
C ASP A 165 -0.79 -16.39 -9.84
N TYR A 166 0.33 -15.86 -10.32
CA TYR A 166 0.39 -14.97 -11.47
C TYR A 166 0.08 -15.65 -12.80
N LYS A 167 0.43 -16.93 -12.95
CA LYS A 167 0.24 -17.68 -14.19
C LYS A 167 -1.24 -18.00 -14.41
N ASN A 168 -1.93 -18.38 -13.34
CA ASN A 168 -3.27 -18.93 -13.41
C ASN A 168 -4.34 -17.93 -12.94
N GLY A 169 -3.91 -16.86 -12.26
CA GLY A 169 -4.81 -15.89 -11.63
C GLY A 169 -5.51 -16.44 -10.39
N GLU A 170 -5.02 -17.55 -9.82
CA GLU A 170 -5.62 -18.15 -8.63
C GLU A 170 -5.35 -17.29 -7.39
N LEU A 171 -6.39 -17.01 -6.62
CA LEU A 171 -6.26 -16.32 -5.34
C LEU A 171 -5.82 -17.31 -4.27
N LEU A 172 -4.59 -17.16 -3.78
CA LEU A 172 -4.01 -18.04 -2.77
C LEU A 172 -4.41 -17.63 -1.37
N ALA A 173 -4.43 -16.32 -1.11
CA ALA A 173 -4.84 -15.76 0.16
C ALA A 173 -5.21 -14.28 0.05
N LEU A 174 -6.02 -13.79 0.98
CA LEU A 174 -6.34 -12.36 1.09
C LEU A 174 -6.46 -11.92 2.56
N GLN A 175 -6.08 -10.68 2.82
CA GLN A 175 -6.49 -9.92 4.00
C GLN A 175 -7.35 -8.75 3.53
N SER A 176 -8.58 -8.69 4.00
CA SER A 176 -9.49 -7.56 3.84
C SER A 176 -9.49 -6.77 5.13
N SER A 177 -8.87 -5.59 5.10
CA SER A 177 -8.70 -4.71 6.26
C SER A 177 -9.22 -3.30 5.95
N TYR A 178 -9.08 -2.40 6.91
CA TYR A 178 -9.41 -0.99 6.78
C TYR A 178 -8.26 -0.13 7.26
N GLN A 179 -8.18 1.08 6.72
CA GLN A 179 -7.23 2.10 7.11
C GLN A 179 -7.95 3.36 7.51
N LEU A 180 -7.57 3.92 8.65
CA LEU A 180 -7.90 5.28 9.04
C LEU A 180 -6.74 6.19 8.65
N LEU A 181 -7.00 7.17 7.78
CA LEU A 181 -6.00 8.14 7.34
C LEU A 181 -5.89 9.28 8.36
N LEU A 182 -4.66 9.59 8.76
CA LEU A 182 -4.37 10.47 9.90
C LEU A 182 -3.95 11.89 9.49
N GLY A 183 -3.87 12.22 8.20
CA GLY A 183 -3.35 13.53 7.76
C GLY A 183 -4.34 14.68 7.97
N GLN A 184 -5.64 14.37 7.97
CA GLN A 184 -6.72 15.36 8.09
C GLN A 184 -7.35 15.41 9.48
N MET A 185 -6.71 14.80 10.50
CA MET A 185 -7.19 14.86 11.89
C MET A 185 -7.27 16.31 12.39
N ALA A 186 -8.34 16.60 13.12
CA ALA A 186 -8.62 17.92 13.68
C ALA A 186 -7.58 18.28 14.75
N GLU A 187 -7.29 17.33 15.64
CA GLU A 187 -6.30 17.50 16.70
C GLU A 187 -4.89 17.22 16.19
N LYS A 188 -3.94 18.03 16.66
CA LYS A 188 -2.55 17.93 16.20
C LYS A 188 -1.88 16.65 16.67
N GLU A 189 -2.21 16.16 17.88
CA GLU A 189 -1.69 14.89 18.40
C GLU A 189 -2.12 13.66 17.60
N ASN A 190 -3.32 13.68 17.02
CA ASN A 190 -3.84 12.59 16.22
C ASN A 190 -3.31 12.61 14.78
N ARG A 191 -2.69 13.74 14.37
CA ARG A 191 -2.27 13.97 12.99
C ARG A 191 -0.89 13.40 12.71
N VAL A 192 -0.77 12.56 11.67
CA VAL A 192 0.51 11.97 11.27
C VAL A 192 0.83 12.31 9.81
N TRP A 193 2.03 12.86 9.59
CA TRP A 193 2.62 13.10 8.27
C TRP A 193 3.96 12.39 8.19
N LEU A 194 4.21 11.66 7.10
CA LEU A 194 5.38 10.79 6.96
C LEU A 194 6.43 11.30 5.96
N GLY A 195 6.25 12.48 5.33
CA GLY A 195 7.29 13.04 4.47
C GLY A 195 6.93 14.31 3.70
N TRP A 196 7.81 14.68 2.76
CA TRP A 196 7.62 15.81 1.83
C TRP A 196 6.69 15.38 0.68
N GLY A 197 5.54 16.04 0.51
CA GLY A 197 4.61 15.77 -0.60
C GLY A 197 3.28 15.10 -0.23
N ALA A 198 2.74 15.40 0.95
CA ALA A 198 1.40 14.98 1.40
C ALA A 198 1.21 13.48 1.70
N ALA A 199 2.28 12.75 2.01
CA ALA A 199 2.15 11.40 2.58
C ALA A 199 1.62 11.50 4.02
N GLU A 200 0.36 11.10 4.22
CA GLU A 200 -0.26 11.00 5.53
C GLU A 200 -0.04 9.61 6.15
N GLY A 201 0.11 9.56 7.47
CA GLY A 201 0.13 8.30 8.20
C GLY A 201 -1.25 7.62 8.19
N ALA A 202 -1.26 6.33 8.49
CA ALA A 202 -2.50 5.56 8.57
C ALA A 202 -2.44 4.54 9.72
N ARG A 203 -3.58 4.30 10.36
CA ARG A 203 -3.79 3.19 11.29
C ARG A 203 -4.55 2.07 10.57
N ASN A 204 -4.15 0.82 10.77
CA ASN A 204 -4.79 -0.34 10.13
C ASN A 204 -5.50 -1.21 11.15
N CYS A 205 -6.57 -1.87 10.74
CA CYS A 205 -7.15 -2.94 11.55
C CYS A 205 -6.11 -4.05 11.70
N GLN A 206 -5.86 -4.46 12.94
CA GLN A 206 -4.86 -5.48 13.23
C GLN A 206 -5.35 -6.84 12.71
N LEU A 207 -4.56 -7.40 11.80
CA LEU A 207 -4.65 -8.77 11.32
C LEU A 207 -3.26 -9.42 11.50
N SER A 208 -3.04 -10.61 10.95
CA SER A 208 -1.70 -11.19 10.95
C SER A 208 -0.69 -10.25 10.26
N PRO A 209 0.51 -10.03 10.83
CA PRO A 209 1.54 -9.22 10.18
C PRO A 209 1.83 -9.72 8.76
N PRO A 210 2.08 -8.83 7.77
CA PRO A 210 2.18 -9.23 6.37
C PRO A 210 3.21 -10.33 6.09
N LYS A 211 4.39 -10.27 6.72
CA LYS A 211 5.40 -11.32 6.62
C LYS A 211 4.87 -12.68 7.09
N ASN A 212 4.21 -12.71 8.25
CA ASN A 212 3.68 -13.95 8.83
C ASN A 212 2.55 -14.51 7.96
N PHE A 213 1.69 -13.63 7.44
CA PHE A 213 0.63 -14.02 6.52
C PHE A 213 1.20 -14.63 5.22
N VAL A 214 2.21 -13.99 4.61
CA VAL A 214 2.90 -14.54 3.43
C VAL A 214 3.50 -15.90 3.72
N LEU A 215 4.20 -16.07 4.86
CA LEU A 215 4.80 -17.36 5.25
C LEU A 215 3.76 -18.45 5.57
N SER A 216 2.53 -18.09 5.89
CA SER A 216 1.45 -19.07 6.10
C SER A 216 0.94 -19.70 4.79
N VAL A 217 1.21 -19.04 3.66
CA VAL A 217 0.70 -19.34 2.31
C VAL A 217 1.81 -19.84 1.40
N VAL A 218 2.95 -19.15 1.43
CA VAL A 218 4.12 -19.39 0.59
C VAL A 218 5.19 -20.03 1.44
N ALA A 219 5.35 -21.33 1.28
CA ALA A 219 6.43 -22.07 1.91
C ALA A 219 7.70 -21.90 1.06
N PRO A 220 8.75 -21.23 1.58
CA PRO A 220 9.95 -20.93 0.81
C PRO A 220 10.85 -22.16 0.58
N ASN A 221 10.74 -23.14 1.48
CA ASN A 221 11.39 -24.44 1.43
C ASN A 221 10.30 -25.49 1.62
N GLY A 222 10.19 -26.43 0.68
CA GLY A 222 9.41 -27.65 0.89
C GLY A 222 10.05 -28.53 1.95
#